data_AF-X1ES82-F1
#
_entry.id   AF-X1ES82-F1
#
_cell.length_a   1.000
_cell.length_b   1.000
_cell.length_c   1.000
_cell.angle_alpha   90.00
_cell.angle_beta   90.00
_cell.angle_gamma   90.00
#
_symmetry.space_group_name_H-M   'P 1'
#
loop_
_entity.id
_entity.type
_entity.pdbx_description
1 polymer ?
#
loop_
_entity_poly.entity_id
_entity_poly.type
_entity_poly.pdbx_seq_one_letter_code
_entity_poly.pdbx_strand_id
1 'polypeptide(L)'
;MPRMKEEELKSAVIYEAENYIPLPIEEVYLDSQIVPPAYNHLDHFDVLITALLKKTVDPYLSSLKKAGLKPVAFEIESQAIARVLIKNEITTSPFLLIDLGATRTGFIVFSGYSLRFT
;
A
#
# COMPACT_ATOMS: atom_id res chain seq x y z
N MET A 1 7.91 -4.94 12.08
CA MET A 1 9.33 -5.22 11.79
C MET A 1 10.20 -4.77 12.96
N PRO A 2 11.19 -5.55 13.43
CA PRO A 2 12.16 -5.06 14.42
C PRO A 2 12.82 -3.74 13.97
N ARG A 3 13.24 -2.90 14.91
CA ARG A 3 13.95 -1.66 14.55
C ARG A 3 15.34 -1.98 13.97
N MET A 4 15.61 -1.43 12.80
CA MET A 4 16.86 -1.60 12.04
C MET A 4 17.13 -0.35 11.18
N LYS A 5 18.28 -0.29 10.50
CA LYS A 5 18.53 0.82 9.56
C LYS A 5 17.58 0.74 8.37
N GLU A 6 17.26 1.88 7.77
CA GLU A 6 16.30 1.96 6.65
C GLU A 6 16.74 1.12 5.44
N GLU A 7 18.05 1.05 5.19
CA GLU A 7 18.66 0.21 4.15
C GLU A 7 18.44 -1.29 4.40
N GLU A 8 18.51 -1.72 5.66
CA GLU A 8 18.28 -3.10 6.09
C GLU A 8 16.77 -3.43 6.07
N LEU A 9 15.93 -2.44 6.36
CA LEU A 9 14.47 -2.60 6.41
C LEU A 9 13.90 -3.03 5.07
N LYS A 10 14.36 -2.48 3.95
CA LYS A 10 13.84 -2.86 2.62
C LYS A 10 14.05 -4.34 2.33
N SER A 11 15.25 -4.85 2.57
CA SER A 11 15.58 -6.25 2.37
C SER A 11 14.79 -7.15 3.32
N ALA A 12 14.66 -6.74 4.59
CA ALA A 12 13.89 -7.48 5.59
C ALA A 12 12.39 -7.52 5.24
N VAL A 13 11.83 -6.43 4.71
CA VAL A 13 10.43 -6.37 4.27
C VAL A 13 10.17 -7.32 3.11
N ILE A 14 11.06 -7.37 2.11
CA ILE A 14 10.91 -8.30 0.99
C ILE A 14 10.93 -9.75 1.49
N TYR A 15 11.89 -10.09 2.36
CA TYR A 15 12.01 -11.42 2.94
C TYR A 15 10.78 -11.82 3.75
N GLU A 16 10.29 -10.94 4.61
CA GLU A 16 9.07 -11.20 5.39
C GLU A 16 7.83 -11.31 4.49
N ALA A 17 7.75 -10.50 3.43
CA ALA A 17 6.60 -10.50 2.53
C ALA A 17 6.40 -11.84 1.80
N GLU A 18 7.45 -12.63 1.57
CA GLU A 18 7.34 -13.99 1.02
C GLU A 18 6.48 -14.92 1.89
N ASN A 19 6.41 -14.67 3.21
CA ASN A 19 5.58 -15.47 4.12
C ASN A 19 4.09 -15.10 4.07
N TYR A 20 3.75 -13.92 3.54
CA TYR A 20 2.38 -13.37 3.56
C TYR A 20 1.76 -13.23 2.16
N ILE A 21 2.57 -13.07 1.12
CA ILE A 21 2.11 -12.96 -0.27
C ILE A 21 2.09 -14.36 -0.88
N PRO A 22 0.92 -14.91 -1.24
CA PRO A 22 0.80 -16.26 -1.79
C PRO A 22 1.18 -16.32 -3.28
N LEU A 23 2.21 -15.58 -3.70
CA LEU A 23 2.67 -15.44 -5.07
C LEU A 23 4.20 -15.33 -5.09
N PRO A 24 4.87 -15.79 -6.16
CA PRO A 24 6.31 -15.56 -6.31
C PRO A 24 6.62 -14.07 -6.27
N ILE A 25 7.63 -13.69 -5.48
CA ILE A 25 8.02 -12.28 -5.32
C ILE A 25 8.44 -11.67 -6.66
N GLU A 26 8.96 -12.49 -7.58
CA GLU A 26 9.36 -12.10 -8.93
C GLU A 26 8.16 -11.73 -9.82
N GLU A 27 6.95 -12.16 -9.49
CA GLU A 27 5.73 -11.89 -10.24
C GLU A 27 4.98 -10.63 -9.76
N VAL A 28 5.45 -10.00 -8.68
CA VAL A 28 4.80 -8.83 -8.09
C VAL A 28 5.70 -7.59 -8.13
N TYR A 29 5.08 -6.43 -8.25
CA TYR A 29 5.64 -5.17 -7.79
C TYR A 29 5.34 -5.07 -6.30
N LEU A 30 6.36 -4.85 -5.49
CA LEU A 30 6.26 -4.66 -4.04
C LEU A 30 6.81 -3.29 -3.67
N ASP A 31 6.06 -2.58 -2.84
CA ASP A 31 6.53 -1.36 -2.19
C ASP A 31 6.11 -1.35 -0.72
N SER A 32 6.79 -0.53 0.08
CA SER A 32 6.56 -0.48 1.52
C SER A 32 6.79 0.91 2.10
N GLN A 33 6.04 1.23 3.14
CA GLN A 33 6.15 2.49 3.86
C GLN A 33 6.12 2.23 5.37
N ILE A 34 7.02 2.90 6.10
CA ILE A 34 6.94 2.95 7.57
C ILE A 34 5.76 3.84 7.94
N VAL A 35 4.84 3.31 8.75
CA VAL A 35 3.69 4.07 9.24
C VAL A 35 3.92 4.44 10.71
N PRO A 36 3.54 5.67 11.12
CA PRO A 36 3.58 6.02 12.52
C PRO A 36 2.71 5.05 13.34
N PRO A 37 3.19 4.61 14.51
CA PRO A 37 2.48 3.60 15.27
C PRO A 37 1.18 4.17 15.82
N ALA A 38 0.12 3.36 15.80
CA ALA A 38 -1.18 3.77 16.35
C ALA A 38 -1.15 3.94 17.88
N TYR A 39 -0.25 3.21 18.54
CA TYR A 39 0.04 3.29 19.97
C TYR A 39 1.54 3.38 20.15
N ASN A 40 2.03 4.19 21.10
CA ASN A 40 3.47 4.25 21.37
C ASN A 40 3.99 2.89 21.84
N HIS A 41 4.64 2.18 20.93
CA HIS A 41 5.44 0.99 21.22
C HIS A 41 6.89 1.26 20.76
N LEU A 42 7.84 0.78 21.55
CA LEU A 42 9.26 1.13 21.39
C LEU A 42 10.07 0.04 20.67
N ASP A 43 9.47 -1.11 20.39
CA ASP A 43 10.16 -2.34 20.03
C ASP A 43 10.10 -2.68 18.53
N HIS A 44 9.18 -2.10 17.77
CA HIS A 44 9.05 -2.38 16.34
C HIS A 44 8.63 -1.16 15.50
N PHE A 45 8.80 -1.31 14.18
CA PHE A 45 8.19 -0.48 13.15
C PHE A 45 6.91 -1.14 12.65
N ASP A 46 5.84 -0.34 12.55
CA ASP A 46 4.68 -0.68 11.74
C ASP A 46 5.04 -0.38 10.28
N VAL A 47 4.85 -1.35 9.40
CA VAL A 47 5.15 -1.22 7.97
C VAL A 47 3.91 -1.58 7.17
N LEU A 48 3.46 -0.66 6.32
CA LEU A 48 2.44 -0.91 5.32
C LEU A 48 3.13 -1.46 4.08
N ILE A 49 2.73 -2.66 3.65
CA ILE A 49 3.25 -3.31 2.45
C ILE A 49 2.14 -3.32 1.40
N THR A 50 2.50 -2.98 0.16
CA THR A 50 1.61 -3.11 -0.99
C THR A 50 2.26 -4.01 -2.02
N ALA A 51 1.50 -4.99 -2.52
CA ALA A 51 1.95 -5.89 -3.57
C ALA A 51 0.90 -6.02 -4.67
N LEU A 52 1.34 -5.88 -5.92
CA LEU A 52 0.49 -5.96 -7.11
C LEU A 52 1.15 -6.84 -8.14
N LEU A 53 0.38 -7.76 -8.72
CA LEU A 53 0.83 -8.62 -9.80
C LEU A 53 1.30 -7.80 -11.02
N LYS A 54 2.48 -8.12 -11.54
CA LYS A 54 3.04 -7.51 -12.77
C LYS A 54 2.08 -7.64 -13.95
N LYS A 55 1.43 -8.80 -14.10
CA LYS A 55 0.37 -9.02 -15.11
C LYS A 55 -0.81 -8.05 -15.01
N THR A 56 -1.06 -7.48 -13.83
CA THR A 56 -2.09 -6.46 -13.64
C THR A 56 -1.56 -5.08 -14.00
N VAL A 57 -0.34 -4.72 -13.58
CA VAL A 57 0.23 -3.37 -13.74
C VAL A 57 0.78 -3.12 -15.15
N ASP A 58 1.48 -4.09 -15.74
CA ASP A 58 2.20 -3.95 -17.01
C ASP A 58 1.31 -3.57 -18.20
N PRO A 59 0.05 -4.08 -18.34
CA PRO A 59 -0.87 -3.62 -19.37
C PRO A 59 -1.20 -2.13 -19.28
N TYR A 60 -1.36 -1.56 -18.08
CA TYR A 60 -1.58 -0.12 -17.89
C TYR A 60 -0.33 0.68 -18.25
N LEU A 61 0.84 0.24 -17.78
CA LEU A 61 2.12 0.88 -18.10
C LEU A 61 2.37 0.91 -19.61
N SER A 62 2.11 -0.20 -20.30
CA SER A 62 2.22 -0.32 -21.76
C SER A 62 1.26 0.63 -22.48
N SER A 63 0.00 0.67 -22.05
CA SER A 63 -1.02 1.55 -22.63
C SER A 63 -0.65 3.03 -22.50
N LEU A 64 -0.21 3.46 -21.31
CA LEU A 64 0.19 4.85 -21.08
C LEU A 64 1.42 5.23 -21.91
N LYS A 65 2.43 4.35 -22.01
CA LYS A 65 3.61 4.60 -22.85
C LYS A 65 3.26 4.71 -24.33
N LYS A 66 2.37 3.85 -24.84
CA LYS A 66 1.90 3.92 -26.23
C LYS A 66 1.12 5.19 -26.54
N ALA A 67 0.46 5.77 -25.53
CA ALA A 67 -0.19 7.07 -25.63
C ALA A 67 0.79 8.26 -25.56
N GLY A 68 2.10 8.03 -25.45
CA GLY A 68 3.11 9.08 -25.33
C GLY A 68 3.25 9.67 -23.93
N LEU A 69 2.59 9.08 -22.93
CA LEU A 69 2.70 9.51 -21.53
C LEU A 69 3.92 8.88 -20.87
N LYS A 70 4.44 9.57 -19.84
CA LYS A 70 5.50 9.07 -18.97
C LYS A 70 4.94 8.83 -17.57
N PRO A 71 4.49 7.60 -17.24
CA PRO A 71 4.02 7.30 -15.89
C PRO A 71 5.13 7.52 -14.87
N VAL A 72 4.83 8.28 -13.80
CA VAL A 72 5.79 8.62 -12.73
C VAL A 72 5.60 7.74 -11.52
N ALA A 73 4.35 7.38 -11.20
CA ALA A 73 4.00 6.52 -10.09
C ALA A 73 2.73 5.74 -10.40
N PHE A 74 2.58 4.59 -9.74
CA PHE A 74 1.34 3.85 -9.63
C PHE A 74 1.01 3.70 -8.14
N GLU A 75 -0.28 3.63 -7.84
CA GLU A 75 -0.78 3.52 -6.48
C GLU A 75 -2.03 2.64 -6.49
N ILE A 76 -2.32 2.00 -5.35
CA ILE A 76 -3.59 1.30 -5.14
C ILE A 76 -4.76 2.28 -4.98
N GLU A 77 -5.91 1.88 -5.49
CA GLU A 77 -7.13 2.70 -5.47
C GLU A 77 -7.55 3.11 -4.05
N SER A 78 -7.46 2.21 -3.08
CA SER A 78 -7.85 2.51 -1.70
C SER A 78 -6.99 3.60 -1.05
N GLN A 79 -5.69 3.65 -1.38
CA GLN A 79 -4.79 4.71 -0.92
C GLN A 79 -5.14 6.05 -1.59
N ALA A 80 -5.44 6.03 -2.89
CA ALA A 80 -5.86 7.24 -3.59
C ALA A 80 -7.18 7.81 -3.04
N ILE A 81 -8.17 6.94 -2.76
CA ILE A 81 -9.45 7.32 -2.14
C ILE A 81 -9.22 7.90 -0.74
N ALA A 82 -8.41 7.22 0.08
CA ALA A 82 -8.09 7.69 1.43
C ALA A 82 -7.41 9.06 1.40
N ARG A 83 -6.42 9.29 0.52
CA ARG A 83 -5.74 10.59 0.38
C ARG A 83 -6.70 11.73 0.05
N VAL A 84 -7.71 11.47 -0.80
CA VAL A 84 -8.68 12.50 -1.20
C VAL A 84 -9.69 12.80 -0.08
N LEU A 85 -10.14 11.78 0.65
CA LEU A 85 -11.21 11.92 1.64
C LEU A 85 -10.72 12.23 3.06
N ILE A 86 -9.47 11.88 3.38
CA ILE A 86 -8.90 12.02 4.72
C ILE A 86 -7.91 13.18 4.73
N LYS A 87 -8.34 14.27 5.36
CA LYS A 87 -7.51 15.47 5.49
C LYS A 87 -6.18 15.15 6.16
N ASN A 88 -5.08 15.56 5.53
CA ASN A 88 -3.71 15.34 6.00
C ASN A 88 -3.36 13.86 6.25
N GLU A 89 -4.15 12.91 5.71
CA GLU A 89 -3.95 11.47 5.88
C GLU A 89 -3.86 11.04 7.36
N ILE A 90 -4.65 11.70 8.23
CA ILE A 90 -4.70 11.40 9.66
C ILE A 90 -6.13 11.33 10.20
N THR A 91 -6.44 10.33 11.02
CA THR A 91 -7.71 10.20 11.74
C THR A 91 -7.51 9.93 13.23
N THR A 92 -8.42 10.46 14.07
CA THR A 92 -8.44 10.21 15.53
C THR A 92 -9.29 9.00 15.92
N SER A 93 -10.08 8.48 14.99
CA SER A 93 -10.89 7.27 15.12
C SER A 93 -10.89 6.50 13.80
N PRO A 94 -11.27 5.22 13.78
CA PRO A 94 -11.36 4.45 12.54
C PRO A 94 -12.45 4.98 11.60
N PHE A 95 -12.14 5.12 10.31
CA PHE A 95 -13.08 5.50 9.26
C PHE A 95 -13.29 4.31 8.33
N LEU A 96 -14.56 3.98 8.07
CA LEU A 96 -14.93 3.08 6.99
C LEU A 96 -15.32 3.90 5.76
N LEU A 97 -14.52 3.82 4.71
CA LEU A 97 -14.84 4.37 3.40
C LEU A 97 -15.43 3.24 2.55
N ILE A 98 -16.59 3.49 1.96
CA ILE A 98 -17.27 2.52 1.09
C ILE A 98 -17.28 3.09 -0.32
N ASP A 99 -16.55 2.43 -1.22
CA ASP A 99 -16.53 2.76 -2.64
C ASP A 99 -17.57 1.90 -3.37
N LEU A 100 -18.63 2.54 -3.88
CA LEU A 100 -19.73 1.88 -4.59
C LEU A 100 -19.57 2.07 -6.09
N GLY A 101 -18.84 1.16 -6.72
CA GLY A 101 -18.70 1.08 -8.17
C GLY A 101 -19.84 0.32 -8.85
N ALA A 102 -19.86 0.35 -10.17
CA ALA A 102 -20.87 -0.35 -10.97
C ALA A 102 -20.78 -1.89 -10.87
N THR A 103 -19.57 -2.43 -10.71
CA THR A 103 -19.31 -3.89 -10.69
C THR A 103 -18.64 -4.37 -9.41
N ARG A 104 -18.23 -3.47 -8.53
CA ARG A 104 -17.51 -3.79 -7.30
C ARG A 104 -17.88 -2.83 -6.18
N THR A 105 -17.82 -3.32 -4.96
CA THR A 105 -17.88 -2.50 -3.75
C THR A 105 -16.59 -2.69 -2.97
N GLY A 106 -15.87 -1.60 -2.71
CA GLY A 106 -14.67 -1.59 -1.88
C GLY A 106 -15.02 -1.18 -0.45
N PHE A 107 -14.46 -1.90 0.53
CA PHE A 107 -14.54 -1.53 1.94
C PHE A 107 -13.15 -1.19 2.42
N ILE A 108 -12.93 0.07 2.77
CA ILE A 108 -11.60 0.59 3.10
C ILE A 108 -11.65 1.08 4.55
N VAL A 109 -10.87 0.47 5.43
CA VAL A 109 -10.73 0.95 6.82
C VAL A 109 -9.43 1.74 6.92
N PHE A 110 -9.54 3.01 7.26
CA PHE A 110 -8.39 3.87 7.56
C PHE A 110 -8.39 4.22 9.05
N SER A 111 -7.23 4.14 9.71
CA SER A 111 -7.11 4.48 11.13
C SER A 111 -5.71 4.97 11.48
N GLY A 112 -5.67 6.11 12.18
CA GLY A 112 -4.42 6.77 12.55
C GLY A 112 -3.82 7.40 11.31
N TYR A 113 -2.83 6.75 10.70
CA TYR A 113 -2.02 7.28 9.60
C TYR A 113 -2.02 6.39 8.35
N SER A 114 -2.77 5.29 8.37
CA SER A 114 -2.67 4.29 7.31
C SER A 114 -3.98 3.55 7.07
N LEU A 115 -4.04 2.92 5.90
CA LEU A 115 -4.97 1.83 5.64
C LEU A 115 -4.74 0.68 6.63
N ARG A 116 -5.83 0.06 7.05
CA ARG A 116 -5.87 -1.12 7.93
C ARG A 116 -6.62 -2.30 7.30
N PHE A 117 -7.48 -2.03 6.32
CA PHE A 117 -8.21 -3.02 5.56
C PHE A 117 -8.61 -2.44 4.19
N THR A 118 -8.57 -3.26 3.14
CA THR A 118 -9.03 -2.92 1.78
C THR A 118 -9.47 -4.17 1.04
#